data_AF-A0A3S1CGS7-F1
#
_entry.id   AF-A0A3S1CGS7-F1
#
_cell.length_a   1.000
_cell.length_b   1.000
_cell.length_c   1.000
_cell.angle_alpha   90.00
_cell.angle_beta   90.00
_cell.angle_gamma   90.00
#
_symmetry.space_group_name_H-M   'P 1'
#
loop_
_entity.id
_entity.type
_entity.pdbx_description
1 polymer ?
#
loop_
_entity_poly.entity_id
_entity_poly.type
_entity_poly.pdbx_seq_one_letter_code
_entity_poly.pdbx_strand_id
1 'polypeptide(L)'
;VQVVSKAQLKGNDLLIAADVNAVPPAGIEGLAVNANGDPLEAAKAVGIGPLAIGNVKYKVEFGLFKRMIESEKTITLDFQEAFSLAREIAK
;
A
#
# COMPACT_ATOMS: atom_id res chain seq x y z
N VAL A 1 -10.97 2.92 12.66
CA VAL A 1 -12.20 3.69 12.34
C VAL A 1 -12.48 3.49 10.86
N GLN A 2 -13.74 3.28 10.48
CA GLN A 2 -14.12 3.20 9.08
C GLN A 2 -14.38 4.62 8.56
N VAL A 3 -13.60 5.03 7.55
CA VAL A 3 -13.55 6.41 7.05
C VAL A 3 -14.36 6.57 5.77
N VAL A 4 -14.36 5.54 4.91
CA VAL A 4 -15.05 5.55 3.61
C VAL A 4 -16.09 4.43 3.59
N SER A 5 -17.36 4.79 3.37
CA SER A 5 -18.48 3.86 3.22
C SER A 5 -18.65 3.38 1.78
N LYS A 6 -19.37 2.28 1.57
CA LYS A 6 -19.74 1.79 0.23
C LYS A 6 -20.51 2.83 -0.60
N ALA A 7 -21.31 3.69 0.04
CA ALA A 7 -22.05 4.74 -0.65
C ALA A 7 -21.11 5.81 -1.23
N GLN A 8 -20.01 6.14 -0.53
CA GLN A 8 -19.02 7.12 -0.98
C GLN A 8 -18.10 6.58 -2.07
N LEU A 9 -17.99 5.25 -2.21
CA LEU A 9 -17.24 4.61 -3.30
C LEU A 9 -17.97 4.72 -4.66
N LYS A 10 -19.27 5.01 -4.66
CA LYS A 10 -20.06 5.13 -5.90
C LYS A 10 -19.68 6.42 -6.62
N GLY A 11 -18.93 6.29 -7.71
CA GLY A 11 -18.56 7.38 -8.61
C GLY A 11 -18.08 6.81 -9.95
N ASN A 12 -18.18 7.60 -11.03
CA ASN A 12 -17.83 7.12 -12.37
C ASN A 12 -16.33 7.16 -12.67
N ASP A 13 -15.55 7.93 -11.91
CA ASP A 13 -14.15 8.20 -12.17
C ASP A 13 -13.19 7.56 -11.15
N LEU A 14 -13.71 6.81 -10.18
CA LEU A 14 -12.87 6.08 -9.22
C LEU A 14 -12.18 4.92 -9.92
N LEU A 15 -10.85 4.92 -9.93
CA LEU A 15 -10.04 3.85 -10.53
C LEU A 15 -9.45 2.89 -9.49
N ILE A 16 -8.96 3.44 -8.37
CA ILE A 16 -8.26 2.69 -7.34
C ILE A 16 -8.64 3.25 -5.96
N ALA A 17 -8.88 2.38 -4.98
CA ALA A 17 -8.96 2.75 -3.58
C ALA A 17 -7.96 1.93 -2.75
N ALA A 18 -7.20 2.58 -1.89
CA ALA A 18 -6.16 1.95 -1.09
C ALA A 18 -6.34 2.27 0.39
N ASP A 19 -6.13 1.27 1.25
CA ASP A 19 -6.23 1.42 2.70
C ASP A 19 -4.97 0.87 3.38
N VAL A 20 -4.41 1.65 4.30
CA VAL A 20 -3.23 1.26 5.10
C VAL A 20 -3.62 0.70 6.47
N ASN A 21 -4.90 0.76 6.85
CA ASN A 21 -5.38 0.30 8.12
C ASN A 21 -5.59 -1.23 8.16
N ALA A 22 -4.67 -1.95 8.80
CA ALA A 22 -4.80 -3.39 9.03
C ALA A 22 -5.71 -3.76 10.23
N VAL A 23 -6.13 -2.78 11.03
CA VAL A 23 -6.88 -3.01 12.27
C VAL A 23 -8.39 -2.84 12.01
N PRO A 24 -9.24 -3.81 12.37
CA PRO A 24 -10.68 -3.68 12.20
C PRO A 24 -11.30 -2.49 12.95
N PRO A 25 -12.37 -1.88 12.42
CA PRO A 25 -12.88 -2.08 11.06
C PRO A 25 -11.93 -1.49 10.01
N ALA A 26 -11.98 -2.02 8.78
CA ALA A 26 -11.26 -1.45 7.64
C ALA A 26 -11.56 0.05 7.50
N GLY A 27 -10.58 0.82 7.07
CA GLY A 27 -10.75 2.24 6.75
C GLY A 27 -11.69 2.45 5.56
N ILE A 28 -11.63 1.56 4.57
CA ILE A 28 -12.54 1.53 3.43
C ILE A 28 -13.47 0.33 3.54
N GLU A 29 -14.78 0.58 3.58
CA GLU A 29 -15.79 -0.45 3.68
C GLU A 29 -15.74 -1.42 2.50
N GLY A 30 -15.66 -2.72 2.80
CA GLY A 30 -15.65 -3.77 1.78
C GLY A 30 -14.33 -3.95 1.04
N LEU A 31 -13.28 -3.19 1.38
CA LEU A 31 -11.93 -3.46 0.88
C LEU A 31 -11.31 -4.62 1.67
N ALA A 32 -10.92 -5.69 0.98
CA ALA A 32 -10.27 -6.83 1.60
C ALA A 32 -8.85 -6.47 2.08
N VAL A 33 -8.47 -6.98 3.26
CA VAL A 33 -7.16 -6.67 3.87
C VAL A 33 -5.96 -7.08 3.00
N ASN A 34 -6.13 -8.12 2.20
CA ASN A 34 -5.14 -8.69 1.29
C ASN A 34 -5.34 -8.27 -0.18
N ALA A 35 -6.25 -7.34 -0.47
CA ALA A 35 -6.53 -6.94 -1.85
C ALA A 35 -5.26 -6.43 -2.54
N ASN A 36 -4.98 -6.91 -3.75
CA ASN A 36 -3.81 -6.47 -4.52
C ASN A 36 -4.17 -6.22 -5.99
N GLY A 37 -5.03 -5.22 -6.21
CA GLY A 37 -5.60 -4.93 -7.53
C GLY A 37 -6.91 -5.66 -7.76
N ASP A 38 -7.56 -6.13 -6.70
CA ASP A 38 -8.82 -6.88 -6.79
C ASP A 38 -10.01 -5.93 -6.99
N PRO A 39 -11.07 -6.33 -7.71
CA PRO A 39 -12.24 -5.49 -7.93
C PRO A 39 -12.93 -5.05 -6.62
N LEU A 40 -13.35 -3.78 -6.57
CA LEU A 40 -14.20 -3.27 -5.50
C LEU A 40 -15.67 -3.43 -5.88
N GLU A 41 -16.45 -4.21 -5.11
CA GLU A 41 -17.87 -4.46 -5.43
C GLU A 41 -18.71 -3.19 -5.61
N ALA A 42 -18.38 -2.12 -4.89
CA ALA A 42 -19.13 -0.87 -4.88
C ALA A 42 -18.81 0.08 -6.04
N ALA A 43 -17.79 -0.19 -6.86
CA ALA A 43 -17.30 0.72 -7.90
C ALA A 43 -16.65 0.00 -9.09
N LYS A 44 -16.51 0.66 -10.24
CA LYS A 44 -15.67 0.17 -11.35
C LYS A 44 -14.19 0.47 -11.10
N ALA A 45 -13.69 0.01 -9.95
CA ALA A 45 -12.37 0.32 -9.42
C ALA A 45 -11.70 -0.94 -8.86
N VAL A 46 -10.39 -0.86 -8.60
CA VAL A 46 -9.64 -1.90 -7.88
C VAL A 46 -9.25 -1.45 -6.48
N GLY A 47 -9.05 -2.41 -5.60
CA GLY A 47 -8.68 -2.24 -4.20
C GLY A 47 -7.24 -2.65 -3.93
N ILE A 48 -6.54 -1.86 -3.11
CA ILE A 48 -5.24 -2.21 -2.54
C ILE A 48 -5.35 -2.23 -1.01
N GLY A 49 -5.27 -3.43 -0.44
CA GLY A 49 -5.43 -3.67 0.98
C GLY A 49 -4.16 -3.45 1.79
N PRO A 50 -4.30 -3.23 3.10
CA PRO A 50 -3.20 -2.94 4.03
C PRO A 50 -2.10 -4.01 4.06
N LEU A 51 -2.41 -5.29 3.84
CA LEU A 51 -1.41 -6.36 3.82
C LEU A 51 -0.60 -6.38 2.52
N ALA A 52 -1.21 -6.03 1.39
CA ALA A 52 -0.49 -5.86 0.13
C ALA A 52 0.50 -4.68 0.24
N ILE A 53 0.06 -3.55 0.79
CA ILE A 53 0.91 -2.39 1.08
C ILE A 53 2.00 -2.76 2.09
N GLY A 54 1.63 -3.44 3.17
CA GLY A 54 2.55 -3.86 4.24
C GLY A 54 3.67 -4.77 3.73
N ASN A 55 3.38 -5.65 2.77
CA ASN A 55 4.39 -6.50 2.13
C ASN A 55 5.43 -5.69 1.35
N VAL A 56 5.00 -4.67 0.59
CA VAL A 56 5.93 -3.76 -0.10
C VAL A 56 6.74 -2.96 0.93
N LYS A 57 6.08 -2.39 1.94
CA LYS A 57 6.74 -1.66 3.04
C LYS A 57 7.84 -2.48 3.70
N TYR A 58 7.53 -3.72 4.07
CA TYR A 58 8.48 -4.63 4.71
C TYR A 58 9.71 -4.90 3.83
N LYS A 59 9.50 -5.20 2.54
CA LYS A 59 10.60 -5.48 1.61
C LYS A 59 11.45 -4.23 1.36
N VAL A 60 10.85 -3.05 1.29
CA VAL A 60 11.57 -1.77 1.14
C VAL A 60 12.42 -1.51 2.39
N GLU A 61 11.84 -1.53 3.58
CA GLU A 61 12.57 -1.30 4.84
C GLU A 61 13.73 -2.29 4.99
N PHE A 62 13.49 -3.59 4.75
CA PHE A 62 14.54 -4.61 4.76
C PHE A 62 15.65 -4.32 3.74
N GLY A 63 15.29 -3.95 2.51
CA GLY A 63 16.27 -3.63 1.46
C GLY A 63 17.10 -2.37 1.77
N LEU A 64 16.49 -1.36 2.39
CA LEU A 64 17.22 -0.16 2.84
C LEU A 64 18.22 -0.50 3.95
N PHE A 65 17.81 -1.28 4.96
CA PHE A 65 18.74 -1.74 6.01
C PHE A 65 19.88 -2.57 5.43
N LYS A 66 19.58 -3.46 4.46
CA LYS A 66 20.61 -4.24 3.78
C LYS A 66 21.62 -3.33 3.06
N ARG A 67 21.16 -2.30 2.33
CA ARG A 67 22.03 -1.30 1.69
C ARG A 67 22.91 -0.56 2.70
N MET A 68 22.40 -0.26 3.90
CA MET A 68 23.19 0.38 4.95
C MET A 68 24.29 -0.54 5.49
N ILE A 69 23.99 -1.82 5.70
CA ILE A 69 24.96 -2.83 6.18
C ILE A 69 26.04 -3.11 5.13
N GLU A 70 25.67 -3.16 3.85
CA GLU A 70 26.58 -3.49 2.75
C GLU A 70 27.43 -2.30 2.28
N SER A 71 27.15 -1.09 2.74
CA SER A 71 27.88 0.10 2.29
C SER A 71 29.25 0.22 2.96
N GLU A 72 30.29 0.51 2.17
CA GLU A 72 31.64 0.81 2.68
C GLU A 72 31.72 2.13 3.44
N LYS A 73 30.72 3.02 3.26
CA LYS A 73 30.66 4.34 3.89
C LYS A 73 29.28 4.54 4.52
N THR A 74 29.19 5.44 5.49
CA THR A 74 27.90 5.85 6.03
C THR A 74 27.03 6.44 4.92
N ILE A 75 25.84 5.86 4.75
CA ILE A 75 24.81 6.37 3.85
C ILE A 75 23.61 6.84 4.67
N THR A 76 22.96 7.90 4.17
CA THR A 76 21.68 8.37 4.69
C THR A 76 20.65 8.17 3.60
N LEU A 77 19.56 7.50 3.92
CA LEU A 77 18.50 7.13 3.00
C LEU A 77 17.23 7.85 3.43
N ASP A 78 16.51 8.42 2.48
CA ASP A 78 15.24 9.11 2.72
C ASP A 78 14.14 8.55 1.78
N PHE A 79 13.00 9.23 1.73
CA PHE A 79 11.83 8.82 0.99
C PHE A 79 12.10 8.62 -0.51
N GLN A 80 13.09 9.29 -1.09
CA GLN A 80 13.44 9.14 -2.52
C GLN A 80 14.05 7.76 -2.81
N GLU A 81 14.96 7.29 -1.96
CA GLU A 81 15.54 5.95 -2.06
C GLU A 81 14.50 4.88 -1.73
N ALA A 82 13.69 5.12 -0.70
CA ALA A 82 12.59 4.24 -0.32
C ALA A 82 11.57 4.08 -1.47
N PHE A 83 11.15 5.19 -2.08
CA PHE A 83 10.21 5.18 -3.20
C PHE A 83 10.78 4.52 -4.44
N SER A 84 12.06 4.77 -4.75
CA SER A 84 12.73 4.13 -5.88
C SER A 84 12.79 2.61 -5.72
N LEU A 85 13.18 2.13 -4.54
CA LEU A 85 13.17 0.69 -4.23
C LEU A 85 11.73 0.11 -4.20
N ALA A 86 10.74 0.87 -3.71
CA ALA A 86 9.35 0.43 -3.73
C ALA A 86 8.85 0.15 -5.15
N ARG A 87 9.20 1.01 -6.12
CA ARG A 87 8.87 0.80 -7.55
C ARG A 87 9.55 -0.41 -8.18
N GLU A 88 10.72 -0.82 -7.66
CA GLU A 88 11.38 -2.05 -8.10
C GLU A 88 10.66 -3.30 -7.57
N ILE A 89 10.13 -3.23 -6.34
CA ILE A 89 9.48 -4.33 -5.63
C ILE A 89 8.01 -4.53 -6.03
N ALA A 90 7.25 -3.44 -6.21
CA ALA A 90 5.80 -3.47 -6.41
C ALA A 90 5.37 -3.76 -7.87
N LYS A 91 6.26 -4.35 -8.67
CA LYS A 91 5.98 -4.73 -10.07
C LYS A 91 4.98 -5.87 -10.17
#